data_AF-A0A842XXH7-F1
#
_entry.id   AF-A0A842XXH7-F1
#
_cell.length_a   1.000
_cell.length_b   1.000
_cell.length_c   1.000
_cell.angle_alpha   90.00
_cell.angle_beta   90.00
_cell.angle_gamma   90.00
#
_symmetry.space_group_name_H-M   'P 1'
#
loop_
_entity.id
_entity.type
_entity.pdbx_description
1 polymer ?
#
loop_
_entity_poly.entity_id
_entity_poly.type
_entity_poly.pdbx_seq_one_letter_code
_entity_poly.pdbx_strand_id
1 'polypeptide(L)'
;MQKEEKVVVVLLVMAVLSLIIGYFGFTSEVPAYSESSKINEQVYVEGILLSKQMTGTGDHLILRISTPGIIIFIPRDSGANEVYDTFKNGVKVRITGKVAEYNNQKEIIVESAKDVVLLKE
;
A
#
# COMPACT_ATOMS: atom_id res chain seq x y z
N MET A 1 -4.31 23.70 45.88
CA MET A 1 -4.81 22.50 45.18
C MET A 1 -5.09 21.41 46.21
N GLN A 2 -6.36 21.07 46.39
CA GLN A 2 -6.82 20.08 47.37
C GLN A 2 -6.38 18.67 46.96
N LYS A 3 -6.35 17.72 47.92
CA LYS A 3 -5.89 16.34 47.67
C LYS A 3 -6.70 15.66 46.56
N GLU A 4 -7.99 15.97 46.47
CA GLU A 4 -8.93 15.43 45.48
C GLU A 4 -8.61 15.93 44.07
N GLU A 5 -8.35 17.23 43.90
CA GLU A 5 -7.96 17.81 42.61
C GLU A 5 -6.69 17.16 42.04
N LYS A 6 -5.71 16.82 42.91
CA LYS A 6 -4.47 16.15 42.48
C LYS A 6 -4.73 14.75 41.94
N VAL A 7 -5.64 14.00 42.58
CA VAL A 7 -6.02 12.65 42.13
C VAL A 7 -6.71 12.73 40.77
N VAL A 8 -7.62 13.69 40.58
CA VAL A 8 -8.32 13.89 39.31
C VAL A 8 -7.33 14.22 38.19
N VAL A 9 -6.36 15.12 38.43
CA VAL A 9 -5.35 15.48 37.43
C VAL A 9 -4.47 14.29 37.06
N VAL A 10 -4.05 13.47 38.04
CA VAL A 10 -3.24 12.27 37.77
C VAL A 10 -4.03 11.25 36.94
N LEU A 11 -5.29 11.00 37.28
CA LEU A 11 -6.15 10.10 36.51
C LEU A 11 -6.37 10.60 35.08
N LEU A 12 -6.56 11.91 34.90
CA LEU A 12 -6.73 12.51 33.59
C LEU A 12 -5.46 12.37 32.74
N VAL A 13 -4.29 12.61 33.32
CA VAL A 13 -3.00 12.43 32.63
C VAL A 13 -2.79 10.96 32.24
N MET A 14 -3.09 10.01 33.12
CA MET A 14 -2.98 8.58 32.80
C MET A 14 -3.91 8.18 31.65
N ALA A 15 -5.14 8.69 31.63
CA ALA A 15 -6.11 8.43 30.57
C ALA A 15 -5.67 9.03 29.22
N VAL A 16 -5.11 10.24 29.21
CA VAL A 16 -4.62 10.87 27.98
C VAL A 16 -3.39 10.13 27.43
N LEU A 17 -2.46 9.73 28.30
CA LEU A 17 -1.28 8.98 27.89
C LEU A 17 -1.63 7.62 27.30
N SER A 18 -2.58 6.88 27.89
CA SER A 18 -3.04 5.61 27.33
C SER A 18 -3.75 5.79 25.99
N LEU A 19 -4.51 6.88 25.80
CA LEU A 19 -5.12 7.21 24.52
C LEU A 19 -4.07 7.51 23.44
N ILE A 20 -3.02 8.27 23.79
CA ILE A 20 -1.91 8.60 22.87
C ILE A 20 -1.17 7.31 22.47
N ILE A 21 -0.83 6.46 23.42
CA ILE A 21 -0.14 5.19 23.13
C ILE A 21 -1.03 4.30 22.25
N GLY A 22 -2.33 4.22 22.50
CA GLY A 22 -3.26 3.50 21.64
C GLY A 22 -3.29 4.09 20.22
N TYR A 23 -3.40 5.41 20.09
CA TYR A 23 -3.46 6.08 18.79
C TYR A 23 -2.22 5.83 17.94
N PHE A 24 -1.02 5.91 18.53
CA PHE A 24 0.24 5.66 17.81
C PHE A 24 0.59 4.18 17.67
N GLY A 25 0.18 3.33 18.61
CA GLY A 25 0.50 1.91 18.61
C GLY A 25 -0.33 1.07 17.62
N PHE A 26 -1.52 1.55 17.23
CA PHE A 26 -2.41 0.86 16.29
C PHE A 26 -2.35 1.43 14.86
N THR A 27 -1.22 2.01 14.45
CA THR A 27 -1.03 2.29 13.02
C THR A 27 -1.01 0.96 12.27
N SER A 28 -2.01 0.74 11.41
CA SER A 28 -2.06 -0.45 10.56
C SER A 28 -0.93 -0.37 9.55
N GLU A 29 0.18 -1.06 9.82
CA GLU A 29 1.22 -1.26 8.82
C GLU A 29 0.64 -2.12 7.71
N VAL A 30 0.73 -1.63 6.47
CA VAL A 30 0.34 -2.42 5.31
C VAL A 30 1.31 -3.61 5.21
N PRO A 31 0.84 -4.86 5.25
CA PRO A 31 1.71 -6.03 5.17
C PRO A 31 2.30 -6.21 3.76
N ALA A 32 3.44 -6.90 3.67
CA ALA A 32 3.99 -7.32 2.39
C ALA A 32 3.08 -8.38 1.73
N TYR A 33 2.94 -8.33 0.41
CA TYR A 33 2.18 -9.34 -0.33
C TYR A 33 2.78 -10.74 -0.12
N SER A 34 1.90 -11.71 0.12
CA SER A 34 2.23 -13.12 0.22
C SER A 34 1.21 -13.97 -0.54
N GLU A 35 1.58 -15.19 -0.93
CA GLU A 35 0.63 -16.13 -1.55
C GLU A 35 -0.56 -16.47 -0.63
N SER A 36 -0.40 -16.28 0.69
CA SER A 36 -1.46 -16.42 1.69
C SER A 36 -2.34 -15.18 1.86
N SER A 37 -2.01 -14.05 1.22
CA SER A 37 -2.80 -12.81 1.32
C SER A 37 -4.21 -13.03 0.78
N LYS A 38 -5.18 -12.46 1.50
CA LYS A 38 -6.61 -12.59 1.23
C LYS A 38 -7.04 -11.64 0.12
N ILE A 39 -8.07 -12.02 -0.61
CA ILE A 39 -8.72 -11.11 -1.58
C ILE A 39 -9.29 -9.91 -0.82
N ASN A 40 -9.15 -8.71 -1.39
CA ASN A 40 -9.44 -7.40 -0.82
C ASN A 40 -8.51 -6.94 0.31
N GLU A 41 -7.43 -7.67 0.60
CA GLU A 41 -6.42 -7.23 1.56
C GLU A 41 -5.53 -6.14 0.95
N GLN A 42 -5.25 -5.09 1.71
CA GLN A 42 -4.26 -4.07 1.33
C GLN A 42 -2.86 -4.60 1.60
N VAL A 43 -2.01 -4.61 0.58
CA VAL A 43 -0.65 -5.15 0.64
C VAL A 43 0.32 -4.22 -0.09
N TYR A 44 1.61 -4.33 0.24
CA TYR A 44 2.67 -3.75 -0.58
C TYR A 44 3.55 -4.84 -1.21
N VAL A 45 4.05 -4.57 -2.41
CA VAL A 45 5.03 -5.42 -3.10
C VAL A 45 6.25 -4.58 -3.45
N GLU A 46 7.42 -5.16 -3.27
CA GLU A 46 8.70 -4.56 -3.66
C GLU A 46 9.41 -5.45 -4.65
N GLY A 47 9.91 -4.88 -5.73
CA GLY A 47 10.70 -5.63 -6.68
C GLY A 47 11.11 -4.82 -7.90
N ILE A 48 11.69 -5.50 -8.88
CA ILE A 48 12.15 -4.87 -10.12
C ILE A 48 11.02 -4.88 -11.13
N LEU A 49 10.74 -3.72 -11.72
CA LEU A 49 9.78 -3.60 -12.81
C LEU A 49 10.32 -4.30 -14.06
N LEU A 50 9.76 -5.46 -14.40
CA LEU A 50 10.18 -6.26 -15.56
C LEU A 50 9.60 -5.69 -16.86
N SER A 51 8.30 -5.43 -16.86
CA SER A 51 7.60 -4.91 -18.02
C SER A 51 6.41 -4.04 -17.64
N LYS A 52 6.07 -3.13 -18.56
CA LYS A 52 4.89 -2.28 -18.51
C LYS A 52 4.14 -2.37 -19.83
N GLN A 53 2.83 -2.61 -19.78
CA GLN A 53 1.99 -2.75 -20.96
C GLN A 53 0.67 -2.03 -20.75
N MET A 54 0.33 -1.13 -21.69
CA MET A 54 -1.00 -0.52 -21.72
C MET A 54 -2.00 -1.49 -22.37
N THR A 55 -3.20 -1.56 -21.82
CA THR A 55 -4.31 -2.32 -22.38
C THR A 55 -4.97 -1.49 -23.48
N GLY A 56 -5.07 -2.06 -24.69
CA GLY A 56 -5.52 -1.30 -25.87
C GLY A 56 -6.98 -0.85 -25.85
N THR A 57 -7.83 -1.46 -25.01
CA THR A 57 -9.28 -1.19 -24.99
C THR A 57 -9.74 -0.39 -23.77
N GLY A 58 -8.84 -0.01 -22.87
CA GLY A 58 -9.20 0.67 -21.61
C GLY A 58 -8.16 1.63 -21.05
N ASP A 59 -7.00 1.79 -21.70
CA ASP A 59 -5.86 2.58 -21.21
C ASP A 59 -5.50 2.26 -19.75
N HIS A 60 -5.71 1.01 -19.34
CA HIS A 60 -5.20 0.48 -18.07
C HIS A 60 -3.76 0.05 -18.24
N LEU A 61 -2.99 0.12 -17.16
CA LEU A 61 -1.59 -0.27 -17.16
C LEU A 61 -1.42 -1.59 -16.42
N ILE A 62 -0.78 -2.55 -17.08
CA ILE A 62 -0.36 -3.82 -16.51
C ILE A 62 1.14 -3.77 -16.29
N LEU A 63 1.57 -3.97 -15.05
CA LEU A 63 2.98 -4.09 -14.67
C LEU A 63 3.29 -5.52 -14.24
N ARG A 64 4.50 -5.97 -14.55
CA ARG A 64 5.04 -7.24 -14.04
C ARG A 64 6.26 -6.97 -13.18
N ILE A 65 6.27 -7.51 -11.96
CA ILE A 65 7.39 -7.38 -11.03
C ILE A 65 8.09 -8.71 -10.83
N SER A 66 9.42 -8.70 -10.68
CA SER A 66 10.25 -9.90 -10.55
C SER A 66 9.95 -10.74 -9.31
N THR A 67 9.70 -10.10 -8.18
CA THR A 67 9.61 -10.75 -6.87
C THR A 67 8.37 -10.19 -6.17
N PRO A 68 7.34 -11.01 -5.86
CA PRO A 68 7.23 -12.46 -6.06
C PRO A 68 6.74 -12.93 -7.43
N GLY A 69 6.76 -12.10 -8.49
CA GLY A 69 6.30 -12.53 -9.81
C GLY A 69 4.81 -12.28 -10.06
N ILE A 70 4.23 -11.27 -9.41
CA ILE A 70 2.81 -10.93 -9.51
C ILE A 70 2.52 -9.87 -10.56
N ILE A 71 1.31 -9.91 -11.11
CA ILE A 71 0.76 -8.90 -12.00
C ILE A 71 0.17 -7.77 -11.17
N ILE A 72 0.53 -6.53 -11.52
CA ILE A 72 -0.08 -5.34 -10.96
C ILE A 72 -0.95 -4.69 -12.03
N PHE A 73 -2.20 -4.42 -11.67
CA PHE A 73 -3.17 -3.76 -12.50
C PHE A 73 -3.41 -2.33 -11.99
N ILE A 74 -3.23 -1.35 -12.87
CA ILE A 74 -3.46 0.06 -12.58
C ILE A 74 -4.60 0.55 -13.49
N PRO A 75 -5.80 0.79 -12.94
CA PRO A 75 -6.90 1.38 -13.66
C PRO A 75 -6.53 2.75 -14.26
N ARG A 76 -7.24 3.14 -15.31
CA ARG A 76 -7.01 4.43 -16.00
C ARG A 76 -7.20 5.59 -15.04
N ASP A 77 -8.28 5.52 -14.26
CA ASP A 77 -8.69 6.54 -13.31
C ASP A 77 -7.76 6.61 -12.08
N SER A 78 -6.91 5.61 -11.88
CA SER A 78 -5.89 5.55 -10.82
C SER A 78 -4.54 6.15 -11.25
N GLY A 79 -4.43 6.73 -12.45
CA GLY A 79 -3.19 7.35 -12.94
C GLY A 79 -2.27 6.43 -13.74
N ALA A 80 -2.84 5.49 -14.51
CA ALA A 80 -2.09 4.58 -15.38
C ALA A 80 -1.06 5.29 -16.29
N ASN A 81 -1.46 6.40 -16.95
CA ASN A 81 -0.56 7.15 -17.84
C ASN A 81 0.61 7.79 -17.08
N GLU A 82 0.35 8.37 -15.91
CA GLU A 82 1.37 8.99 -15.07
C GLU A 82 2.42 7.97 -14.63
N VAL A 83 1.99 6.78 -14.21
CA VAL A 83 2.89 5.69 -13.85
C VAL A 83 3.64 5.18 -15.08
N TYR A 84 2.99 5.07 -16.23
CA TYR A 84 3.65 4.64 -17.46
C TYR A 84 4.77 5.59 -17.86
N ASP A 85 4.57 6.91 -17.82
CA ASP A 85 5.57 7.89 -18.24
C ASP A 85 6.69 8.05 -17.21
N THR A 86 6.38 7.93 -15.93
CA THR A 86 7.33 8.14 -14.82
C THR A 86 8.30 6.97 -14.66
N PHE A 87 7.83 5.72 -14.75
CA PHE A 87 8.62 4.53 -14.42
C PHE A 87 9.17 3.82 -15.66
N LYS A 88 10.46 3.48 -15.63
CA LYS A 88 11.15 2.70 -16.69
C LYS A 88 11.34 1.26 -16.25
N ASN A 89 11.37 0.33 -17.21
CA ASN A 89 11.69 -1.06 -16.92
C ASN A 89 13.11 -1.17 -16.33
N GLY A 90 13.31 -2.10 -15.42
CA GLY A 90 14.58 -2.35 -14.73
C GLY A 90 14.78 -1.55 -13.45
N VAL A 91 13.85 -0.66 -13.07
CA VAL A 91 13.95 0.08 -11.79
C VAL A 91 13.29 -0.69 -10.65
N LYS A 92 13.79 -0.47 -9.43
CA LYS A 92 13.21 -1.02 -8.21
C LYS A 92 12.06 -0.13 -7.74
N VAL A 93 10.89 -0.72 -7.51
CA VAL A 93 9.68 -0.02 -7.11
C VAL A 93 9.04 -0.69 -5.91
N ARG A 94 8.37 0.11 -5.09
CA ARG A 94 7.40 -0.33 -4.09
C ARG A 94 6.02 0.04 -4.57
N ILE A 95 5.11 -0.93 -4.62
CA ILE A 95 3.73 -0.73 -5.05
C ILE A 95 2.81 -1.16 -3.92
N THR A 96 1.93 -0.25 -3.51
CA THR A 96 0.84 -0.56 -2.57
C THR A 96 -0.47 -0.72 -3.35
N GLY A 97 -1.27 -1.71 -2.98
CA GLY A 97 -2.55 -1.95 -3.63
C GLY A 97 -3.39 -3.00 -2.90
N LYS A 98 -4.51 -3.36 -3.50
CA LYS A 98 -5.42 -4.39 -2.98
C LYS A 98 -5.26 -5.68 -3.76
N VAL A 99 -5.21 -6.80 -3.05
CA VAL A 99 -5.20 -8.12 -3.68
C VAL A 99 -6.56 -8.38 -4.33
N ALA A 100 -6.56 -8.67 -5.61
CA ALA A 100 -7.73 -9.10 -6.36
C ALA A 100 -7.44 -10.42 -7.06
N GLU A 101 -8.48 -11.07 -7.56
CA GLU A 101 -8.36 -12.27 -8.39
C GLU A 101 -9.05 -12.00 -9.73
N TYR A 102 -8.32 -12.22 -10.81
CA TYR A 102 -8.80 -12.09 -12.17
C TYR A 102 -8.40 -13.34 -12.98
N ASN A 103 -9.36 -14.00 -13.62
CA ASN A 103 -9.15 -15.27 -14.34
C ASN A 103 -8.43 -16.35 -13.52
N ASN A 104 -8.82 -16.53 -12.25
CA ASN A 104 -8.20 -17.46 -11.31
C ASN A 104 -6.69 -17.19 -11.05
N GLN A 105 -6.23 -15.96 -11.31
CA GLN A 105 -4.88 -15.50 -11.00
C GLN A 105 -4.96 -14.32 -10.06
N LYS A 106 -4.12 -14.32 -9.00
CA LYS A 106 -4.01 -13.18 -8.09
C LYS A 106 -3.30 -12.02 -8.79
N GLU A 107 -3.83 -10.83 -8.59
CA GLU A 107 -3.26 -9.57 -9.04
C GLU A 107 -3.36 -8.52 -7.94
N ILE A 108 -2.60 -7.43 -8.09
CA ILE A 108 -2.67 -6.29 -7.18
C ILE A 108 -3.25 -5.11 -7.94
N ILE A 109 -4.39 -4.59 -7.47
CA ILE A 109 -5.02 -3.39 -8.02
C ILE A 109 -4.50 -2.16 -7.28
N VAL A 110 -3.96 -1.21 -8.03
CA VAL A 110 -3.48 0.07 -7.51
C VAL A 110 -4.61 1.10 -7.54
N GLU A 111 -4.82 1.80 -6.44
CA GLU A 111 -5.88 2.82 -6.32
C GLU A 111 -5.40 4.22 -6.70
N SER A 112 -4.09 4.49 -6.60
CA SER A 112 -3.51 5.78 -6.94
C SER A 112 -2.08 5.67 -7.46
N ALA A 113 -1.70 6.54 -8.40
CA ALA A 113 -0.32 6.63 -8.91
C ALA A 113 0.70 6.89 -7.79
N LYS A 114 0.28 7.51 -6.68
CA LYS A 114 1.12 7.77 -5.50
C LYS A 114 1.50 6.50 -4.75
N ASP A 115 0.75 5.42 -4.92
CA ASP A 115 1.02 4.13 -4.29
C ASP A 115 2.17 3.39 -4.98
N VAL A 116 2.61 3.88 -6.14
CA VAL A 116 3.81 3.41 -6.85
C VAL A 116 4.96 4.36 -6.50
N VAL A 117 5.93 3.85 -5.75
CA VAL A 117 7.08 4.62 -5.26
C VAL A 117 8.36 4.04 -5.84
N LEU A 118 9.22 4.90 -6.37
CA LEU A 118 10.57 4.51 -6.79
C LEU A 118 11.44 4.29 -5.56
N LEU A 119 12.02 3.10 -5.44
CA LEU A 119 13.07 2.83 -4.45
C LEU A 119 14.41 3.15 -5.13
N LYS A 120 15.06 4.23 -4.70
CA LYS A 120 16.46 4.49 -5.09
C LYS A 120 17.35 3.59 -4.23
N GLU A 121 18.26 2.87 -4.89
CA GLU A 121 19.43 2.29 -4.23
C GLU A 121 20.43 3.39 -3.84
#